data_AF-A0A941MV17-F1
#
_entry.id   AF-A0A941MV17-F1
#
_cell.length_a   1.000
_cell.length_b   1.000
_cell.length_c   1.000
_cell.angle_alpha   90.00
_cell.angle_beta   90.00
_cell.angle_gamma   90.00
#
_symmetry.space_group_name_H-M   'P 1'
#
loop_
_entity.id
_entity.type
_entity.pdbx_description
1 polymer ?
#
loop_
_entity_poly.entity_id
_entity_poly.type
_entity_poly.pdbx_seq_one_letter_code
_entity_poly.pdbx_strand_id
1 'polypeptide(L)'
;MGHHRKPTLFAGRTSRLETLIDSVFSIVMTLMVFNISLPKDRPITNLRQELFALWPSFLAYAISFGMAGIYWSANHNMFRFIKRTSHNLNWLTIGFLGCVSLLPFSTGLLAQYNDNPTALVFYGVNLILIGSLLCGIWTHATTHRRLTDPHLPENVVRFGRSRILTGIYGYGLATALAPLNTTVSLTFFLLIPILFVLSPLQHLWIDYFGLRHIEEAEVEDTPSSLSPLPEASDD
;
A
#
# COMPACT_ATOMS: atom_id res chain seq x y z
N MET A 1 14.72 -13.25 -39.95
CA MET A 1 14.64 -11.81 -39.63
C MET A 1 14.33 -11.65 -38.15
N GLY A 2 15.35 -11.48 -37.30
CA GLY A 2 15.18 -11.32 -35.86
C GLY A 2 14.79 -9.90 -35.52
N HIS A 3 13.61 -9.70 -34.95
CA HIS A 3 13.20 -8.43 -34.36
C HIS A 3 14.06 -8.16 -33.10
N HIS A 4 15.19 -7.49 -33.27
CA HIS A 4 15.91 -6.89 -32.14
C HIS A 4 15.04 -5.78 -31.55
N ARG A 5 14.28 -6.10 -30.48
CA ARG A 5 13.66 -5.08 -29.62
C ARG A 5 14.78 -4.24 -29.03
N LYS A 6 14.94 -3.00 -29.51
CA LYS A 6 15.88 -2.05 -28.91
C LYS A 6 15.50 -1.87 -27.43
N PRO A 7 16.42 -2.03 -26.47
CA PRO A 7 16.13 -1.74 -25.08
C PRO A 7 15.72 -0.27 -25.01
N THR A 8 14.47 0.00 -24.64
CA THR A 8 13.99 1.36 -24.48
C THR A 8 14.78 2.00 -23.34
N LEU A 9 15.60 3.03 -23.64
CA LEU A 9 16.40 3.79 -22.66
C LEU A 9 15.62 4.31 -21.44
N PHE A 10 14.29 4.27 -21.52
CA PHE A 10 13.36 4.67 -20.46
C PHE A 10 12.98 3.52 -19.51
N ALA A 11 13.00 2.26 -19.97
CA ALA A 11 12.68 1.10 -19.12
C ALA A 11 13.64 0.98 -17.93
N GLY A 12 14.94 1.25 -18.14
CA GLY A 12 15.92 1.26 -17.07
C GLY A 12 15.72 2.39 -16.04
N ARG A 13 15.05 3.49 -16.39
CA ARG A 13 14.77 4.59 -15.44
C ARG A 13 13.55 4.30 -14.57
N THR A 14 12.49 3.77 -15.15
CA THR A 14 11.30 3.34 -14.40
C THR A 14 11.65 2.19 -13.45
N SER A 15 12.38 1.18 -13.93
CA SER A 15 12.82 0.04 -13.12
C SER A 15 13.66 0.47 -11.90
N ARG A 16 14.59 1.43 -12.06
CA ARG A 16 15.36 1.95 -10.92
C ARG A 16 14.49 2.65 -9.87
N LEU A 17 13.43 3.34 -10.31
CA LEU A 17 12.51 4.01 -9.40
C LEU A 17 11.66 2.97 -8.64
N GLU A 18 11.20 1.93 -9.32
CA GLU A 18 10.50 0.79 -8.69
C GLU A 18 11.39 0.10 -7.64
N THR A 19 12.66 -0.18 -7.99
CA THR A 19 13.61 -0.78 -7.04
C THR A 19 13.82 0.09 -5.79
N LEU A 20 13.88 1.41 -5.95
CA LEU A 20 13.98 2.32 -4.81
C LEU A 20 12.73 2.24 -3.93
N ILE A 21 11.54 2.22 -4.54
CA ILE A 21 10.27 2.11 -3.82
C ILE A 21 10.21 0.80 -3.04
N ASP A 22 10.50 -0.33 -3.68
CA ASP A 22 10.50 -1.65 -3.04
C ASP A 22 11.49 -1.74 -1.88
N SER A 23 12.69 -1.15 -2.05
CA SER A 23 13.70 -1.10 -1.00
C SER A 23 13.22 -0.30 0.21
N VAL A 24 12.61 0.87 0.00
CA VAL A 24 12.09 1.72 1.08
C VAL A 24 10.92 1.04 1.80
N PHE A 25 9.98 0.44 1.07
CA PHE A 25 8.88 -0.30 1.69
C PHE A 25 9.38 -1.48 2.52
N SER A 26 10.35 -2.23 2.02
CA SER A 26 10.95 -3.35 2.75
C SER A 26 11.59 -2.90 4.08
N ILE A 27 12.32 -1.78 4.06
CA ILE A 27 12.90 -1.20 5.28
C ILE A 27 11.79 -0.72 6.23
N VAL A 28 10.80 0.02 5.73
CA VAL A 28 9.71 0.55 6.57
C VAL A 28 8.90 -0.57 7.22
N MET A 29 8.57 -1.62 6.47
CA MET A 29 7.82 -2.78 6.99
C MET A 29 8.61 -3.54 8.06
N THR A 30 9.92 -3.70 7.88
CA THR A 30 10.77 -4.34 8.90
C THR A 30 10.95 -3.46 10.13
N LEU A 31 11.03 -2.14 9.97
CA LEU A 31 11.14 -1.20 11.10
C LEU A 31 9.87 -1.18 11.98
N MET A 32 8.70 -1.53 11.44
CA MET A 32 7.45 -1.52 12.20
C MET A 32 7.49 -2.40 13.44
N VAL A 33 8.18 -3.54 13.38
CA VAL A 33 8.23 -4.49 14.51
C VAL A 33 8.90 -3.88 15.73
N PHE A 34 9.79 -2.91 15.56
CA PHE A 34 10.49 -2.24 16.66
C PHE A 34 9.56 -1.34 17.51
N ASN A 35 8.36 -1.02 17.02
CA ASN A 35 7.35 -0.34 17.82
C ASN A 35 6.75 -1.22 18.93
N ILE A 36 6.99 -2.54 18.87
CA ILE A 36 6.61 -3.48 19.94
C ILE A 36 7.82 -3.60 20.87
N SER A 37 7.80 -2.83 21.96
CA SER A 37 8.91 -2.76 22.91
C SER A 37 8.47 -3.20 24.31
N LEU A 38 9.25 -4.07 24.95
CA LEU A 38 9.09 -4.41 26.36
C LEU A 38 9.53 -3.26 27.26
N PRO A 39 9.01 -3.17 28.50
CA PRO A 39 9.48 -2.21 29.49
C PRO A 39 10.99 -2.34 29.72
N LYS A 40 11.74 -1.24 29.63
CA LYS A 40 13.20 -1.23 29.84
C LYS A 40 13.60 -0.90 31.28
N ASP A 41 12.70 -0.23 32.01
CA ASP A 41 13.03 0.41 33.30
C ASP A 41 12.67 -0.46 34.52
N ARG A 42 12.15 -1.67 34.30
CA ARG A 42 11.81 -2.60 35.38
C ARG A 42 12.07 -4.06 35.00
N PRO A 43 12.48 -4.91 35.96
CA PRO A 43 12.60 -6.35 35.73
C PRO A 43 11.22 -6.96 35.45
N ILE A 44 11.17 -7.88 34.48
CA ILE A 44 9.94 -8.59 34.12
C ILE A 44 9.67 -9.67 35.17
N THR A 45 8.67 -9.45 36.03
CA THR A 45 8.27 -10.41 37.07
C THR A 45 7.27 -11.45 36.54
N ASN A 46 6.42 -11.08 35.59
CA ASN A 46 5.43 -11.96 34.97
C ASN A 46 5.36 -11.70 33.46
N LEU A 47 6.08 -12.51 32.68
CA LEU A 47 6.16 -12.35 31.23
C LEU A 47 4.80 -12.44 30.53
N ARG A 48 3.90 -13.32 31.00
CA ARG A 48 2.56 -13.47 30.41
C ARG A 48 1.79 -12.16 30.51
N GLN A 49 1.77 -11.55 31.69
CA GLN A 49 1.03 -10.30 31.92
C GLN A 49 1.61 -9.15 31.10
N GLU A 50 2.94 -9.03 31.01
CA GLU A 50 3.60 -8.01 30.20
C GLU A 50 3.31 -8.19 28.71
N LEU A 51 3.29 -9.43 28.19
CA LEU A 51 2.90 -9.71 26.81
C LEU A 51 1.45 -9.31 26.51
N PHE A 52 0.51 -9.57 27.43
CA PHE A 52 -0.87 -9.11 27.27
C PHE A 52 -0.98 -7.58 27.30
N ALA A 53 -0.15 -6.89 28.10
CA ALA A 53 -0.13 -5.44 28.14
C ALA A 53 0.36 -4.80 26.83
N LEU A 54 1.12 -5.53 26.01
CA LEU A 54 1.58 -5.08 24.69
C LEU A 54 0.52 -5.19 23.58
N TRP A 55 -0.68 -5.69 23.88
CA TRP A 55 -1.74 -5.84 22.88
C TRP A 55 -2.01 -4.57 22.03
N PRO A 56 -2.05 -3.35 22.59
CA PRO A 56 -2.22 -2.13 21.78
C PRO A 56 -1.06 -1.90 20.80
N SER A 57 0.17 -2.24 21.18
CA SER A 57 1.35 -2.14 20.30
C SER A 57 1.30 -3.17 19.17
N PHE A 58 0.86 -4.39 19.46
CA PHE A 58 0.61 -5.41 18.43
C PHE A 58 -0.49 -4.98 17.45
N LEU A 59 -1.56 -4.37 17.96
CA LEU A 59 -2.66 -3.88 17.14
C LEU A 59 -2.20 -2.73 16.22
N ALA A 60 -1.50 -1.74 16.77
CA ALA A 60 -0.93 -0.63 15.99
C ALA A 60 0.06 -1.14 14.94
N TYR A 61 0.91 -2.10 15.28
CA TYR A 61 1.80 -2.78 14.35
C TYR A 61 1.02 -3.44 13.21
N ALA A 62 0.02 -4.26 13.51
CA ALA A 62 -0.75 -5.00 12.50
C ALA A 62 -1.49 -4.05 11.55
N ILE A 63 -2.13 -3.00 12.08
CA ILE A 63 -2.79 -1.97 11.28
C ILE A 63 -1.79 -1.30 10.33
N SER A 64 -0.68 -0.80 10.87
CA SER A 64 0.30 -0.06 10.07
C SER A 64 1.07 -0.93 9.08
N PHE A 65 1.37 -2.17 9.42
CA PHE A 65 1.99 -3.12 8.50
C PHE A 65 1.05 -3.43 7.34
N GLY A 66 -0.23 -3.71 7.63
CA GLY A 66 -1.26 -3.88 6.61
C GLY A 66 -1.41 -2.65 5.71
N MET A 67 -1.37 -1.45 6.30
CA MET A 67 -1.40 -0.19 5.56
C MET A 67 -0.22 0.02 4.64
N ALA A 68 1.00 -0.25 5.13
CA ALA A 68 2.19 -0.22 4.29
C ALA A 68 2.04 -1.20 3.11
N GLY A 69 1.51 -2.40 3.36
CA GLY A 69 1.25 -3.39 2.31
C GLY A 69 0.24 -2.94 1.27
N ILE A 70 -0.86 -2.30 1.70
CA ILE A 70 -1.88 -1.74 0.80
C ILE A 70 -1.28 -0.64 -0.08
N TYR A 71 -0.51 0.28 0.49
CA TYR A 71 0.13 1.35 -0.28
C TYR A 71 1.21 0.83 -1.22
N TRP A 72 2.01 -0.14 -0.79
CA TRP A 72 2.99 -0.82 -1.63
C TRP A 72 2.30 -1.50 -2.82
N SER A 73 1.26 -2.30 -2.56
CA SER A 73 0.49 -3.00 -3.60
C SER A 73 -0.15 -2.01 -4.59
N ALA A 74 -0.76 -0.93 -4.09
CA ALA A 74 -1.34 0.10 -4.93
C ALA A 74 -0.27 0.76 -5.83
N ASN A 75 0.88 1.11 -5.27
CA ASN A 75 1.98 1.68 -6.04
C ASN A 75 2.53 0.68 -7.07
N HIS A 76 2.79 -0.56 -6.67
CA HIS A 76 3.29 -1.62 -7.55
C HIS A 76 2.34 -1.81 -8.76
N ASN A 77 1.03 -1.87 -8.51
CA ASN A 77 0.03 -1.95 -9.57
C ASN A 77 0.01 -0.72 -10.48
N MET A 78 0.20 0.50 -9.95
CA MET A 78 0.30 1.72 -10.76
C MET A 78 1.51 1.67 -11.70
N PHE A 79 2.66 1.23 -11.21
CA PHE A 79 3.89 1.17 -11.99
C PHE A 79 3.86 0.13 -13.13
N ARG A 80 3.00 -0.90 -13.06
CA ARG A 80 2.70 -1.79 -14.21
C ARG A 80 2.27 -1.01 -15.46
N PHE A 81 1.53 0.09 -15.26
CA PHE A 81 1.00 0.93 -16.35
C PHE A 81 1.90 2.11 -16.71
N ILE A 82 2.81 2.54 -15.83
CA ILE A 82 3.72 3.66 -16.07
C ILE A 82 4.93 3.16 -16.88
N LYS A 83 5.06 3.63 -18.12
CA LYS A 83 6.15 3.23 -19.04
C LYS A 83 7.29 4.25 -19.11
N ARG A 84 7.09 5.48 -18.63
CA ARG A 84 8.10 6.54 -18.66
C ARG A 84 8.11 7.34 -17.35
N THR A 85 9.30 7.73 -16.92
CA THR A 85 9.51 8.64 -15.79
C THR A 85 9.61 10.09 -16.25
N SER A 86 9.14 11.04 -15.43
CA SER A 86 9.40 12.48 -15.60
C SER A 86 9.96 13.10 -14.33
N HIS A 87 10.56 14.29 -14.43
CA HIS A 87 11.11 15.00 -13.27
C HIS A 87 10.07 15.20 -12.15
N ASN A 88 8.86 15.64 -12.50
CA ASN A 88 7.78 15.84 -11.54
C ASN A 88 7.31 14.53 -10.89
N LEU A 89 7.23 13.44 -11.68
CA LEU A 89 6.88 12.11 -11.16
C LEU A 89 7.90 11.66 -10.11
N ASN A 90 9.19 11.90 -10.36
CA ASN A 90 10.26 11.53 -9.43
C ASN A 90 10.13 12.30 -8.11
N TRP A 91 9.88 13.62 -8.14
CA TRP A 91 9.69 14.40 -6.92
C TRP A 91 8.44 14.01 -6.14
N LEU A 92 7.33 13.73 -6.83
CA LEU A 92 6.13 13.18 -6.18
C LEU A 92 6.43 11.83 -5.50
N THR A 93 7.21 10.98 -6.17
CA THR A 93 7.64 9.69 -5.62
C THR A 93 8.54 9.88 -4.40
N ILE A 94 9.49 10.82 -4.43
CA ILE A 94 10.36 11.14 -3.28
C ILE A 94 9.51 11.63 -2.09
N GLY A 95 8.56 12.54 -2.34
CA GLY A 95 7.64 13.01 -1.29
C GLY A 95 6.83 11.86 -0.69
N PHE A 96 6.29 10.99 -1.55
CA PHE A 96 5.55 9.80 -1.14
C PHE A 96 6.40 8.87 -0.25
N LEU A 97 7.64 8.57 -0.67
CA LEU A 97 8.57 7.77 0.10
C LEU A 97 8.97 8.45 1.42
N GLY A 98 9.07 9.79 1.43
CA GLY A 98 9.27 10.57 2.66
C GLY A 98 8.16 10.34 3.67
N CYS A 99 6.89 10.43 3.26
CA CYS A 99 5.75 10.15 4.14
C CYS A 99 5.69 8.67 4.57
N VAL A 100 5.97 7.74 3.65
CA VAL A 100 6.06 6.30 3.97
C VAL A 100 7.16 6.04 5.01
N SER A 101 8.31 6.72 4.92
CA SER A 101 9.40 6.60 5.90
C SER A 101 9.05 7.14 7.29
N LEU A 102 8.04 8.02 7.39
CA LEU A 102 7.50 8.52 8.65
C LEU A 102 6.50 7.55 9.30
N LEU A 103 6.01 6.53 8.57
CA LEU A 103 5.03 5.57 9.08
C LEU A 103 5.50 4.86 10.38
N PRO A 104 6.75 4.37 10.51
CA PRO A 104 7.18 3.70 11.74
C PRO A 104 7.05 4.61 12.95
N PHE A 105 7.43 5.88 12.81
CA PHE A 105 7.31 6.87 13.87
C PHE A 105 5.85 7.15 14.24
N SER A 106 4.98 7.43 13.24
CA SER A 106 3.56 7.67 13.52
C SER A 106 2.87 6.44 14.13
N THR A 107 3.32 5.24 13.78
CA THR A 107 2.82 3.98 14.37
C THR A 107 3.27 3.83 15.81
N GLY A 108 4.51 4.19 16.14
CA GLY A 108 4.99 4.22 17.53
C GLY A 108 4.18 5.18 18.40
N LEU A 109 3.86 6.37 17.87
CA LEU A 109 2.96 7.31 18.56
C LEU A 109 1.58 6.69 18.80
N LEU A 110 1.00 6.04 17.80
CA LEU A 110 -0.29 5.35 17.93
C LEU A 110 -0.20 4.22 18.97
N ALA A 111 0.85 3.41 18.93
CA ALA A 111 1.05 2.30 19.86
C ALA A 111 1.13 2.76 21.32
N GLN A 112 1.89 3.82 21.59
CA GLN A 112 2.14 4.33 22.94
C GLN A 112 1.02 5.21 23.47
N TYR A 113 0.33 5.95 22.60
CA TYR A 113 -0.64 6.97 22.97
C TYR A 113 -1.98 6.78 22.25
N ASN A 114 -2.46 5.53 22.13
CA ASN A 114 -3.72 5.19 21.45
C ASN A 114 -4.96 5.83 22.11
N ASP A 115 -4.86 6.25 23.37
CA ASP A 115 -5.91 7.02 24.06
C ASP A 115 -5.78 8.54 23.87
N ASN A 116 -4.72 9.02 23.21
CA ASN A 116 -4.51 10.44 22.97
C ASN A 116 -4.95 10.85 21.56
N PRO A 117 -5.92 11.76 21.41
CA PRO A 117 -6.43 12.16 20.09
C PRO A 117 -5.33 12.74 19.19
N THR A 118 -4.31 13.41 19.75
CA THR A 118 -3.21 13.98 18.97
C THR A 118 -2.39 12.91 18.25
N ALA A 119 -2.18 11.75 18.88
CA ALA A 119 -1.45 10.64 18.27
C ALA A 119 -2.23 10.05 17.09
N LEU A 120 -3.54 9.87 17.25
CA LEU A 120 -4.43 9.38 16.19
C LEU A 120 -4.53 10.38 15.03
N VAL A 121 -4.60 11.69 15.34
CA VAL A 121 -4.61 12.74 14.33
C VAL A 121 -3.30 12.74 13.55
N PHE A 122 -2.15 12.66 14.23
CA PHE A 122 -0.85 12.62 13.57
C PHE A 122 -0.72 11.39 12.65
N TYR A 123 -1.12 10.22 13.14
CA TYR A 123 -1.15 8.99 12.37
C TYR A 123 -2.05 9.12 11.13
N GLY A 124 -3.27 9.59 11.31
CA GLY A 124 -4.24 9.79 10.23
C GLY A 124 -3.78 10.78 9.18
N VAL A 125 -3.22 11.92 9.60
CA VAL A 125 -2.63 12.92 8.68
C VAL A 125 -1.50 12.31 7.86
N ASN A 126 -0.63 11.50 8.47
CA ASN A 126 0.43 10.81 7.73
C ASN A 126 -0.16 9.89 6.65
N LEU A 127 -1.17 9.07 6.99
CA LEU A 127 -1.86 8.21 6.01
C LEU A 127 -2.52 9.02 4.88
N ILE A 128 -3.17 10.14 5.21
CA ILE A 128 -3.80 11.03 4.22
C ILE A 128 -2.77 11.63 3.28
N LEU A 129 -1.60 12.05 3.79
CA LEU A 129 -0.52 12.57 2.96
C LEU A 129 0.02 11.51 2.01
N ILE A 130 0.25 10.28 2.49
CA ILE A 130 0.67 9.15 1.65
C ILE A 130 -0.34 8.89 0.53
N GLY A 131 -1.62 8.79 0.88
CA GLY A 131 -2.70 8.61 -0.10
C GLY A 131 -2.80 9.77 -1.10
N SER A 132 -2.67 11.01 -0.64
CA SER A 132 -2.73 12.20 -1.48
C SER A 132 -1.57 12.26 -2.48
N LEU A 133 -0.36 11.93 -2.05
CA LEU A 133 0.81 11.86 -2.91
C LEU A 133 0.68 10.73 -3.93
N LEU A 134 0.17 9.56 -3.52
CA LEU A 134 -0.12 8.45 -4.43
C LEU A 134 -1.18 8.84 -5.47
N CYS A 135 -2.23 9.56 -5.06
CA CYS A 135 -3.24 10.11 -5.98
C CYS A 135 -2.61 11.11 -6.96
N GLY A 136 -1.70 11.95 -6.48
CA GLY A 136 -0.93 12.89 -7.29
C GLY A 136 -0.05 12.19 -8.33
N ILE A 137 0.65 11.12 -7.94
CA ILE A 137 1.44 10.27 -8.85
C ILE A 137 0.52 9.67 -9.93
N TRP A 138 -0.61 9.08 -9.54
CA TRP A 138 -1.54 8.46 -10.49
C TRP A 138 -2.14 9.48 -11.46
N THR A 139 -2.60 10.62 -10.94
CA THR A 139 -3.18 11.68 -11.74
C THR A 139 -2.15 12.24 -12.70
N HIS A 140 -0.94 12.55 -12.23
CA HIS A 140 0.13 13.08 -13.07
C HIS A 140 0.57 12.08 -14.17
N ALA A 141 0.64 10.79 -13.85
CA ALA A 141 1.02 9.75 -14.82
C ALA A 141 -0.04 9.50 -15.90
N THR A 142 -1.32 9.66 -15.55
CA THR A 142 -2.47 9.43 -16.46
C THR A 142 -2.86 10.69 -17.23
N THR A 143 -2.52 11.88 -16.72
CA THR A 143 -2.77 13.17 -17.37
C THR A 143 -2.00 13.26 -18.71
N HIS A 144 -2.73 13.44 -19.81
CA HIS A 144 -2.24 13.42 -21.20
C HIS A 144 -1.67 12.07 -21.69
N ARG A 145 -1.76 10.98 -20.92
CA ARG A 145 -1.29 9.62 -21.28
C ARG A 145 0.14 9.56 -21.85
N ARG A 146 0.99 10.52 -21.44
CA ARG A 146 2.39 10.61 -21.94
C ARG A 146 3.34 9.66 -21.22
N LEU A 147 2.98 9.26 -20.00
CA LEU A 147 3.79 8.41 -19.12
C LEU A 147 3.24 6.99 -18.98
N THR A 148 1.99 6.78 -19.37
CA THR A 148 1.25 5.51 -19.29
C THR A 148 1.07 4.88 -20.68
N ASP A 149 0.60 3.62 -20.72
CA ASP A 149 0.22 2.98 -21.98
C ASP A 149 -0.87 3.82 -22.70
N PRO A 150 -0.68 4.20 -23.98
CA PRO A 150 -1.68 4.95 -24.74
C PRO A 150 -3.07 4.29 -24.76
N HIS A 151 -3.11 2.95 -24.72
CA HIS A 151 -4.33 2.16 -24.77
C HIS A 151 -4.93 1.84 -23.40
N LEU A 152 -4.41 2.43 -22.31
CA LEU A 152 -4.96 2.23 -20.97
C LEU A 152 -6.44 2.65 -20.93
N PRO A 153 -7.39 1.75 -20.62
CA PRO A 153 -8.80 2.11 -20.68
C PRO A 153 -9.17 3.04 -19.52
N GLU A 154 -10.08 3.98 -19.78
CA GLU A 154 -10.40 5.08 -18.85
C GLU A 154 -11.06 4.58 -17.56
N ASN A 155 -11.76 3.44 -17.61
CA ASN A 155 -12.34 2.79 -16.45
C ASN A 155 -11.27 2.33 -15.45
N VAL A 156 -10.12 1.81 -15.91
CA VAL A 156 -8.98 1.44 -15.05
C VAL A 156 -8.40 2.69 -14.36
N VAL A 157 -8.27 3.79 -15.10
CA VAL A 157 -7.81 5.08 -14.55
C VAL A 157 -8.73 5.56 -13.43
N ARG A 158 -10.04 5.55 -13.69
CA ARG A 158 -11.05 5.97 -12.72
C ARG A 158 -11.14 5.03 -11.52
N PHE A 159 -11.06 3.72 -11.74
CA PHE A 159 -11.02 2.72 -10.67
C PHE A 159 -9.86 2.97 -9.72
N GLY A 160 -8.63 3.10 -10.25
CA GLY A 160 -7.45 3.38 -9.44
C GLY A 160 -7.59 4.68 -8.64
N ARG A 161 -8.10 5.75 -9.28
CA ARG A 161 -8.33 7.04 -8.62
C ARG A 161 -9.38 6.93 -7.51
N SER A 162 -10.51 6.29 -7.77
CA SER A 162 -11.56 6.08 -6.77
C SER A 162 -11.04 5.27 -5.59
N ARG A 163 -10.18 4.27 -5.80
CA ARG A 163 -9.51 3.50 -4.74
C ARG A 163 -8.74 4.34 -3.77
N ILE A 164 -7.90 5.20 -4.32
CA ILE A 164 -7.05 6.07 -3.51
C ILE A 164 -7.93 7.09 -2.77
N LEU A 165 -8.92 7.68 -3.43
CA LEU A 165 -9.81 8.66 -2.83
C LEU A 165 -10.66 8.07 -1.71
N THR A 166 -11.22 6.87 -1.86
CA THR A 166 -11.96 6.20 -0.79
C THR A 166 -11.09 5.96 0.44
N GLY A 167 -9.82 5.59 0.24
CA GLY A 167 -8.85 5.51 1.34
C GLY A 167 -8.65 6.86 2.02
N ILE A 168 -8.38 7.93 1.25
CA ILE A 168 -8.18 9.29 1.78
C ILE A 168 -9.40 9.75 2.59
N TYR A 169 -10.61 9.62 2.06
CA TYR A 169 -11.83 10.03 2.76
C TYR A 169 -12.12 9.15 3.98
N GLY A 170 -11.87 7.85 3.89
CA GLY A 170 -11.99 6.93 5.03
C GLY A 170 -11.07 7.32 6.18
N TYR A 171 -9.78 7.56 5.90
CA TYR A 171 -8.83 8.01 6.92
C TYR A 171 -9.09 9.44 7.36
N GLY A 172 -9.57 10.32 6.48
CA GLY A 172 -10.03 11.66 6.83
C GLY A 172 -11.14 11.62 7.87
N LEU A 173 -12.14 10.76 7.68
CA LEU A 173 -13.21 10.53 8.65
C LEU A 173 -12.67 9.95 9.95
N ALA A 174 -11.85 8.90 9.90
CA ALA A 174 -11.24 8.30 11.09
C ALA A 174 -10.45 9.35 11.91
N THR A 175 -9.66 10.19 11.23
CA THR A 175 -8.88 11.28 11.82
C THR A 175 -9.78 12.34 12.46
N ALA A 176 -10.85 12.75 11.76
CA ALA A 176 -11.79 13.75 12.27
C ALA A 176 -12.58 13.27 13.51
N LEU A 177 -12.78 11.95 13.64
CA LEU A 177 -13.43 11.35 14.81
C LEU A 177 -12.51 11.24 16.03
N ALA A 178 -11.19 11.33 15.87
CA ALA A 178 -10.23 11.14 16.96
C ALA A 178 -10.44 12.08 18.16
N PRO A 179 -10.70 13.39 17.99
CA PRO A 179 -10.97 14.29 19.12
C PRO A 179 -12.30 14.03 19.83
N LEU A 180 -13.25 13.35 19.18
CA LEU A 180 -14.57 13.04 19.73
C LEU A 180 -14.54 11.74 20.52
N ASN A 181 -13.93 10.71 19.95
CA ASN A 181 -13.82 9.39 20.57
C ASN A 181 -12.65 8.61 19.92
N THR A 182 -11.58 8.41 20.69
CA THR A 182 -10.37 7.69 20.24
C THR A 182 -10.67 6.23 19.91
N THR A 183 -11.53 5.55 20.67
CA THR A 183 -11.93 4.16 20.41
C THR A 183 -12.66 4.02 19.08
N VAL A 184 -13.60 4.93 18.77
CA VAL A 184 -14.30 4.94 17.49
C VAL A 184 -13.32 5.19 16.35
N SER A 185 -12.46 6.21 16.48
CA SER A 185 -11.43 6.51 15.48
C SER A 185 -10.49 5.32 15.22
N LEU A 186 -9.98 4.68 16.27
CA LEU A 186 -9.14 3.50 16.19
C LEU A 186 -9.86 2.32 15.52
N THR A 187 -11.15 2.14 15.79
CA THR A 187 -11.99 1.12 15.14
C THR A 187 -12.07 1.36 13.64
N PHE A 188 -12.22 2.61 13.18
CA PHE A 188 -12.18 2.93 11.75
C PHE A 188 -10.79 2.67 11.15
N PHE A 189 -9.70 3.05 11.83
CA PHE A 189 -8.34 2.74 11.38
C PHE A 189 -8.08 1.23 11.24
N LEU A 190 -8.73 0.39 12.06
CA LEU A 190 -8.67 -1.07 11.96
C LEU A 190 -9.56 -1.61 10.84
N LEU A 191 -10.79 -1.12 10.70
CA LEU A 191 -11.77 -1.65 9.75
C LEU A 191 -11.43 -1.33 8.29
N ILE A 192 -10.92 -0.13 8.00
CA ILE A 192 -10.63 0.28 6.62
C ILE A 192 -9.64 -0.68 5.92
N PRO A 193 -8.46 -1.02 6.45
CA PRO A 193 -7.56 -1.96 5.78
C PRO A 193 -8.17 -3.36 5.63
N ILE A 194 -8.94 -3.82 6.61
CA ILE A 194 -9.66 -5.11 6.54
C ILE A 194 -10.63 -5.10 5.36
N LEU A 195 -11.43 -4.05 5.22
CA LEU A 195 -12.38 -3.88 4.12
C LEU A 195 -11.70 -3.79 2.75
N PHE A 196 -10.50 -3.19 2.70
CA PHE A 196 -9.68 -3.12 1.48
C PHE A 196 -9.05 -4.46 1.11
N VAL A 197 -8.72 -5.31 2.09
CA VAL A 197 -8.08 -6.62 1.86
C VAL A 197 -9.12 -7.72 1.59
N LEU A 198 -10.24 -7.74 2.33
CA LEU A 198 -11.12 -8.93 2.38
C LEU A 198 -11.98 -9.22 1.15
N SER A 199 -11.83 -8.49 0.03
CA SER A 199 -12.45 -8.78 -1.27
C SER A 199 -13.91 -8.33 -1.56
N PRO A 200 -14.90 -8.18 -0.64
CA PRO A 200 -16.27 -7.91 -1.07
C PRO A 200 -16.41 -6.53 -1.72
N LEU A 201 -15.69 -5.53 -1.21
CA LEU A 201 -15.67 -4.20 -1.83
C LEU A 201 -14.83 -4.16 -3.11
N GLN A 202 -13.83 -5.04 -3.25
CA GLN A 202 -13.03 -5.11 -4.46
C GLN A 202 -13.87 -5.64 -5.62
N HIS A 203 -14.62 -6.73 -5.43
CA HIS A 203 -15.51 -7.27 -6.46
C HIS A 203 -16.61 -6.29 -6.86
N LEU A 204 -17.26 -5.64 -5.89
CA LEU A 204 -18.29 -4.62 -6.18
C LEU A 204 -17.75 -3.47 -7.03
N TRP A 205 -16.50 -3.09 -6.81
CA TRP A 205 -15.87 -2.05 -7.62
C TRP A 205 -15.41 -2.53 -8.98
N ILE A 206 -14.86 -3.75 -9.07
CA ILE A 206 -14.51 -4.38 -10.34
C ILE A 206 -15.76 -4.45 -11.23
N ASP A 207 -16.90 -4.88 -10.66
CA ASP A 207 -18.18 -4.90 -11.34
C ASP A 207 -18.67 -3.48 -11.70
N TYR A 208 -18.62 -2.52 -10.76
CA TYR A 208 -19.04 -1.13 -10.99
C TYR A 208 -18.24 -0.43 -12.12
N PHE A 209 -16.93 -0.69 -12.21
CA PHE A 209 -16.07 -0.15 -13.27
C PHE A 209 -16.01 -1.05 -14.51
N GLY A 210 -16.75 -2.17 -14.50
CA GLY A 210 -16.83 -3.12 -15.61
C GLY A 210 -15.51 -3.79 -15.95
N LEU A 211 -14.63 -4.05 -14.98
CA LEU A 211 -13.26 -4.55 -15.17
C LEU A 211 -13.14 -6.08 -15.22
N ARG A 212 -14.26 -6.79 -15.03
CA ARG A 212 -14.30 -8.26 -14.92
C ARG A 212 -13.64 -8.99 -16.10
N HIS A 213 -13.85 -8.48 -17.32
CA HIS A 213 -13.28 -9.02 -18.55
C HIS A 213 -11.73 -8.92 -18.64
N ILE A 214 -11.11 -7.99 -17.90
CA ILE A 214 -9.64 -7.86 -17.85
C ILE A 214 -9.05 -8.92 -16.92
N GLU A 215 -9.74 -9.21 -15.82
CA GLU A 215 -9.34 -10.23 -14.84
C GLU A 215 -9.44 -11.64 -15.45
N GLU A 216 -10.49 -11.91 -16.21
CA GLU A 216 -10.68 -13.17 -16.94
C GLU A 216 -9.57 -13.39 -18.01
N ALA A 217 -9.20 -12.33 -18.74
CA ALA A 217 -8.14 -12.41 -19.75
C ALA A 217 -6.74 -12.65 -19.14
N GLU A 218 -6.44 -12.11 -17.96
CA GLU A 218 -5.15 -12.32 -17.28
C GLU A 218 -5.02 -13.75 -16.72
N VAL A 219 -6.12 -14.36 -16.28
CA VAL A 219 -6.17 -15.77 -15.85
C VAL A 219 -5.96 -16.73 -17.02
N GLU A 220 -6.51 -16.41 -18.20
CA GLU A 220 -6.39 -17.25 -19.40
C GLU A 220 -4.97 -17.22 -20.02
N ASP A 221 -4.25 -16.09 -19.89
CA ASP A 221 -2.88 -15.92 -20.40
C ASP A 221 -1.81 -16.45 -19.42
N THR A 222 -2.21 -16.91 -18.22
CA THR A 222 -1.30 -17.55 -17.27
C THR A 222 -1.05 -19.00 -17.73
N PRO A 223 0.17 -19.35 -18.17
CA PRO A 223 0.42 -20.67 -18.76
C PRO A 223 0.08 -21.76 -17.74
N SER A 224 -0.76 -22.72 -18.15
CA SER A 224 -1.10 -23.93 -17.39
C SER A 224 0.10 -24.88 -17.26
N SER A 225 1.27 -24.39 -16.86
CA SER A 225 2.48 -25.18 -16.72
C SER A 225 2.53 -25.86 -15.35
N LEU A 226 1.58 -26.75 -15.12
CA LEU A 226 1.81 -27.99 -14.40
C LEU A 226 1.29 -29.11 -15.31
N SER A 227 1.91 -29.24 -16.49
CA SER A 227 1.89 -30.51 -17.20
C SER A 227 2.56 -31.54 -16.27
N PRO A 228 1.95 -32.71 -16.02
CA PRO A 228 2.60 -33.77 -15.27
C PRO A 228 3.94 -34.10 -15.96
N LEU A 229 5.02 -34.18 -15.18
CA LEU A 229 6.31 -34.64 -15.67
C LEU A 229 6.11 -36.00 -16.35
N PRO A 230 6.71 -36.25 -17.53
CA PRO A 230 6.63 -37.57 -18.15
C PRO A 230 7.23 -38.59 -17.18
N GLU A 231 6.45 -39.62 -16.84
CA GLU A 231 6.91 -40.78 -16.10
C GLU A 231 8.19 -41.29 -16.76
N ALA A 232 9.26 -41.38 -15.99
CA ALA A 232 10.48 -42.02 -16.43
C ALA A 232 10.14 -43.46 -16.82
N SER A 233 10.27 -43.78 -18.10
CA SER A 233 10.29 -45.16 -18.57
C SER A 233 11.54 -45.83 -18.02
N ASP A 234 11.38 -46.66 -17.01
CA ASP A 234 12.39 -47.60 -16.54
C ASP A 234 12.62 -48.66 -17.65
N ASP A 235 13.76 -48.56 -18.34
CA ASP A 235 14.42 -49.63 -19.10
C ASP A 235 15.88 -49.76 -18.61
#